data_AF-A0A965YEL9-F1
#
_entry.id   AF-A0A965YEL9-F1
#
_cell.length_a   1.000
_cell.length_b   1.000
_cell.length_c   1.000
_cell.angle_alpha   90.00
_cell.angle_beta   90.00
_cell.angle_gamma   90.00
#
_symmetry.space_group_name_H-M   'P 1'
#
loop_
_entity.id
_entity.type
_entity.pdbx_description
1 polymer ?
#
loop_
_entity_poly.entity_id
_entity_poly.type
_entity_poly.pdbx_seq_one_letter_code
_entity_poly.pdbx_strand_id
1 'polypeptide(L)'
;MLNVASRVHRLIDVPSNVQTSTLNISFTLASESKTVQVQVKTPDKQQQWIVAAEADEEGNYHLPPLSLGAGIDLPAGSYTMDVLHKDGQTLAESLAVTIPRTAVSDAVSYEQKTRTLTVRSPLAVVEAYDEEGSRIALEGDTVYEIPATIQRLLVGFPEEGLFFRIEP
;
A
#
# COMPACT_ATOMS: atom_id res chain seq x y z
N MET A 1 2.70 4.13 26.32
CA MET A 1 3.03 2.96 25.49
C MET A 1 2.28 3.12 24.18
N LEU A 2 2.97 3.02 23.05
CA LEU A 2 2.36 3.06 21.72
C LEU A 2 1.97 1.64 21.32
N ASN A 3 0.76 1.45 20.80
CA ASN A 3 0.43 0.21 20.10
C ASN A 3 0.46 0.52 18.62
N VAL A 4 1.42 -0.06 17.88
CA VAL A 4 1.70 0.31 16.49
C VAL A 4 1.48 -0.89 15.58
N ALA A 5 0.75 -0.66 14.50
CA ALA A 5 0.62 -1.59 13.40
C ALA A 5 1.16 -0.96 12.12
N SER A 6 1.90 -1.75 11.35
CA SER A 6 2.44 -1.34 10.06
C SER A 6 2.14 -2.39 8.99
N ARG A 7 1.89 -1.92 7.77
CA ARG A 7 1.70 -2.79 6.60
C ARG A 7 2.23 -2.11 5.35
N VAL A 8 2.97 -2.85 4.54
CA VAL A 8 3.42 -2.39 3.23
C VAL A 8 2.47 -2.90 2.17
N HIS A 9 2.03 -1.98 1.31
CA HIS A 9 1.38 -2.30 0.05
C HIS A 9 2.34 -2.02 -1.10
N ARG A 10 2.30 -2.86 -2.12
CA ARG A 10 3.03 -2.68 -3.37
C ARG A 10 2.03 -2.65 -4.52
N LEU A 11 2.10 -1.62 -5.33
CA LEU A 11 1.36 -1.46 -6.58
C LEU A 11 2.31 -1.65 -7.75
N ILE A 12 1.94 -2.49 -8.72
CA ILE A 12 2.68 -2.71 -9.96
C ILE A 12 1.82 -2.28 -11.14
N ASP A 13 2.33 -1.33 -11.92
CA ASP A 13 1.70 -0.92 -13.17
C ASP A 13 2.05 -1.89 -14.28
N VAL A 14 1.05 -2.44 -14.97
CA VAL A 14 1.22 -3.40 -16.07
C VAL A 14 0.78 -2.72 -17.37
N PRO A 15 1.58 -2.82 -18.47
CA PRO A 15 2.77 -3.66 -18.63
C PRO A 15 4.12 -2.96 -18.33
N SER A 16 4.11 -1.72 -17.86
CA SER A 16 5.35 -0.94 -17.65
C SER A 16 6.26 -1.51 -16.55
N ASN A 17 5.71 -2.35 -15.68
CA ASN A 17 6.33 -2.91 -14.47
C ASN A 17 6.88 -1.85 -13.52
N VAL A 18 6.34 -0.63 -13.59
CA VAL A 18 6.68 0.42 -12.61
C VAL A 18 6.05 0.06 -11.27
N GLN A 19 6.87 -0.01 -10.24
CA GLN A 19 6.43 -0.42 -8.90
C GLN A 19 6.36 0.78 -7.97
N THR A 20 5.32 0.87 -7.17
CA THR A 20 5.20 1.85 -6.09
C THR A 20 4.97 1.10 -4.78
N SER A 21 5.86 1.31 -3.82
CA SER A 21 5.71 0.74 -2.47
C SER A 21 5.22 1.83 -1.51
N THR A 22 4.29 1.46 -0.66
CA THR A 22 3.64 2.35 0.31
C THR A 22 3.60 1.68 1.68
N LEU A 23 4.10 2.36 2.69
CA LEU A 23 4.02 1.96 4.08
C LEU A 23 2.84 2.67 4.75
N ASN A 24 1.88 1.89 5.22
CA ASN A 24 0.77 2.37 6.03
C ASN A 24 1.09 2.08 7.50
N ILE A 25 0.91 3.09 8.36
CA ILE A 25 1.13 3.00 9.80
C ILE A 25 -0.11 3.51 10.50
N SER A 26 -0.58 2.74 11.47
CA SER A 26 -1.61 3.13 12.40
C SER A 26 -1.15 2.85 13.82
N PHE A 27 -1.52 3.72 14.76
CA PHE A 27 -1.16 3.51 16.15
C PHE A 27 -2.21 4.08 17.10
N THR A 28 -2.24 3.56 18.32
CA THR A 28 -3.00 4.18 19.41
C THR A 28 -2.07 4.79 20.43
N LEU A 29 -2.55 5.87 21.03
CA LEU A 29 -1.79 6.67 21.95
C LEU A 29 -2.73 7.23 23.02
N ALA A 30 -2.40 6.97 24.28
CA ALA A 30 -3.07 7.59 25.40
C ALA A 30 -2.65 9.07 25.49
N SER A 31 -3.39 9.94 24.79
CA SER A 31 -3.14 11.38 24.71
C SER A 31 -4.47 12.13 24.75
N GLU A 32 -4.47 13.29 25.41
CA GLU A 32 -5.57 14.25 25.30
C GLU A 32 -5.52 15.07 23.99
N SER A 33 -4.41 14.99 23.25
CA SER A 33 -4.23 15.73 22.01
C SER A 33 -4.81 14.98 20.83
N LYS A 34 -5.75 15.58 20.10
CA LYS A 34 -6.31 14.99 18.88
C LYS A 34 -5.32 14.94 17.72
N THR A 35 -4.32 15.82 17.72
CA THR A 35 -3.29 15.88 16.68
C THR A 35 -1.91 15.67 17.29
N VAL A 36 -1.05 14.92 16.61
CA VAL A 36 0.35 14.72 16.99
C VAL A 36 1.27 14.87 15.77
N GLN A 37 2.52 15.25 16.01
CA GLN A 37 3.55 15.18 14.97
C GLN A 37 4.30 13.86 15.08
N VAL A 38 4.50 13.20 13.95
CA VAL A 38 5.16 11.91 13.86
C VAL A 38 6.30 12.00 12.87
N GLN A 39 7.48 11.57 13.29
CA GLN A 39 8.64 11.39 12.44
C GLN A 39 8.88 9.90 12.25
N VAL A 40 9.02 9.45 10.99
CA VAL A 40 9.35 8.07 10.66
C VAL A 40 10.66 8.04 9.90
N LYS A 41 11.60 7.20 10.31
CA LYS A 41 12.94 7.06 9.73
C LYS A 41 13.15 5.65 9.19
N THR A 42 13.74 5.58 8.01
CA THR A 42 14.18 4.32 7.39
C THR A 42 15.33 3.67 8.18
N PRO A 43 15.55 2.35 8.02
CA PRO A 43 16.57 1.61 8.77
C PRO A 43 18.00 2.13 8.53
N ASP A 44 18.29 2.57 7.30
CA ASP A 44 19.58 3.17 6.91
C ASP A 44 19.71 4.65 7.30
N LYS A 45 18.63 5.23 7.82
CA LYS A 45 18.48 6.63 8.23
C LYS A 45 18.69 7.65 7.11
N GLN A 46 18.65 7.22 5.84
CA GLN A 46 18.81 8.11 4.69
C GLN A 46 17.52 8.87 4.38
N GLN A 47 16.37 8.26 4.65
CA GLN A 47 15.05 8.81 4.36
C GLN A 47 14.23 8.98 5.63
N GLN A 48 13.44 10.05 5.66
CA GLN A 48 12.54 10.36 6.76
C GLN A 48 11.27 11.06 6.28
N TRP A 49 10.17 10.83 7.00
CA TRP A 49 8.92 11.55 6.84
C TRP A 49 8.59 12.26 8.15
N ILE A 50 8.08 13.48 8.07
CA ILE A 50 7.52 14.21 9.21
C ILE A 50 6.10 14.58 8.83
N VAL A 51 5.14 14.05 9.57
CA VAL A 51 3.72 14.14 9.25
C VAL A 51 2.92 14.52 10.49
N ALA A 52 1.83 15.25 10.30
CA ALA A 52 0.81 15.41 11.33
C ALA A 52 -0.20 14.26 11.20
N ALA A 53 -0.56 13.64 12.31
CA ALA A 53 -1.60 12.62 12.37
C ALA A 53 -2.71 13.09 13.31
N GLU A 54 -3.96 12.94 12.86
CA GLU A 54 -5.14 13.13 13.69
C GLU A 54 -5.69 11.79 14.14
N ALA A 55 -6.18 11.76 15.37
CA ALA A 55 -6.94 10.65 15.91
C ALA A 55 -8.33 10.63 15.27
N ASP A 56 -8.81 9.44 14.93
CA ASP A 56 -10.21 9.20 14.61
C ASP A 56 -11.11 9.28 15.86
N GLU A 57 -12.40 9.01 15.70
CA GLU A 57 -13.38 9.03 16.79
C GLU A 57 -13.11 7.97 17.87
N GLU A 58 -12.37 6.90 17.52
CA GLU A 58 -12.02 5.79 18.40
C GLU A 58 -10.64 6.00 19.09
N GLY A 59 -9.91 7.06 18.72
CA GLY A 59 -8.59 7.36 19.24
C GLY A 59 -7.44 6.68 18.52
N ASN A 60 -7.67 6.14 17.32
CA ASN A 60 -6.63 5.58 16.45
C ASN A 60 -6.07 6.69 15.54
N TYR A 61 -4.74 6.74 15.44
CA TYR A 61 -4.04 7.62 14.54
C TYR A 61 -3.66 6.86 13.28
N HIS A 62 -3.86 7.48 12.13
CA HIS A 62 -3.44 6.95 10.84
C HIS A 62 -2.45 7.93 10.20
N LEU A 63 -1.26 7.45 9.87
CA LEU A 63 -0.35 8.23 9.05
C LEU A 63 -0.83 8.22 7.60
N PRO A 64 -0.61 9.31 6.86
CA PRO A 64 -0.76 9.24 5.41
C PRO A 64 0.18 8.17 4.85
N PRO A 65 -0.19 7.53 3.73
CA PRO A 65 0.66 6.63 2.94
C PRO A 65 2.11 7.15 2.80
N LEU A 66 3.08 6.45 3.36
CA LEU A 66 4.49 6.81 3.26
C LEU A 66 5.12 6.09 2.07
N SER A 67 5.78 6.84 1.17
CA SER A 67 6.44 6.27 -0.01
C SER A 67 7.72 7.03 -0.34
N LEU A 68 8.63 6.37 -1.04
CA LEU A 68 9.80 6.98 -1.67
C LEU A 68 9.53 7.41 -3.12
N GLY A 69 8.33 7.15 -3.63
CA GLY A 69 7.94 7.43 -5.01
C GLY A 69 7.97 6.20 -5.91
N ALA A 70 7.48 6.38 -7.14
CA ALA A 70 7.44 5.32 -8.13
C ALA A 70 8.86 4.89 -8.54
N GLY A 71 9.06 3.58 -8.66
CA GLY A 71 10.33 2.95 -9.01
C GLY A 71 11.34 2.86 -7.87
N ILE A 72 11.03 3.34 -6.67
CA ILE A 72 11.92 3.29 -5.51
C ILE A 72 11.31 2.39 -4.43
N ASP A 73 12.01 1.29 -4.15
CA ASP A 73 11.59 0.34 -3.13
C ASP A 73 11.81 0.86 -1.71
N LEU A 74 10.86 0.55 -0.83
CA LEU A 74 11.04 0.73 0.60
C LEU A 74 12.04 -0.31 1.12
N PRO A 75 13.08 0.10 1.89
CA PRO A 75 13.99 -0.86 2.50
C PRO A 75 13.25 -1.73 3.52
N ALA A 76 13.44 -3.05 3.48
CA ALA A 76 13.00 -3.91 4.58
C ALA A 76 13.84 -3.63 5.84
N GLY A 77 13.25 -3.80 7.03
CA GLY A 77 13.99 -3.74 8.29
C GLY A 77 13.28 -2.97 9.40
N SER A 78 14.05 -2.58 10.41
CA SER A 78 13.56 -1.86 11.58
C SER A 78 13.58 -0.36 11.33
N TYR A 79 12.39 0.23 11.22
CA TYR A 79 12.17 1.67 11.15
C TYR A 79 12.05 2.24 12.56
N THR A 80 12.30 3.53 12.69
CA THR A 80 12.06 4.27 13.93
C THR A 80 10.90 5.23 13.73
N MET A 81 9.94 5.23 14.66
CA MET A 81 8.85 6.20 14.72
C MET A 81 8.95 6.99 16.00
N ASP A 82 9.08 8.30 15.89
CA ASP A 82 9.11 9.24 16.99
C ASP A 82 7.81 10.05 16.96
N VAL A 83 7.03 10.03 18.04
CA VAL A 83 5.79 10.81 18.20
C VAL A 83 6.05 11.95 19.17
N LEU A 84 5.97 13.19 18.66
CA LEU A 84 6.09 14.41 19.47
C LEU A 84 4.72 14.79 20.03
N HIS A 85 4.63 14.75 21.36
CA HIS A 85 3.46 15.17 22.11
C HIS A 85 3.43 16.69 22.36
N LYS A 86 2.22 17.19 22.66
CA LYS A 86 1.97 18.59 23.02
C LYS A 86 2.75 19.08 24.24
N ASP A 87 3.12 18.17 25.15
CA ASP A 87 3.88 18.48 26.37
C ASP A 87 5.41 18.50 26.13
N GLY A 88 5.84 18.31 24.88
CA GLY A 88 7.24 18.27 24.48
C GLY A 88 7.90 16.90 24.67
N GLN A 89 7.17 15.90 25.19
CA GLN A 89 7.71 14.55 25.28
C GLN A 89 7.74 13.89 23.91
N THR A 90 8.79 13.12 23.64
CA THR A 90 8.90 12.29 22.44
C THR A 90 8.81 10.83 22.85
N LEU A 91 7.87 10.11 22.25
CA LEU A 91 7.76 8.67 22.38
C LEU A 91 8.37 8.01 21.14
N ALA A 92 9.39 7.18 21.34
CA ALA A 92 10.07 6.47 20.26
C ALA A 92 9.64 5.00 20.25
N GLU A 93 9.31 4.48 19.08
CA GLU A 93 8.94 3.09 18.85
C GLU A 93 9.72 2.52 17.66
N SER A 94 10.02 1.22 17.71
CA SER A 94 10.62 0.51 16.59
C SER A 94 9.57 -0.33 15.86
N LEU A 95 9.48 -0.17 14.54
CA LEU A 95 8.55 -0.90 13.68
C LEU A 95 9.33 -1.80 12.73
N ALA A 96 9.05 -3.10 12.79
CA ALA A 96 9.55 -4.05 11.81
C ALA A 96 8.72 -3.94 10.52
N VAL A 97 9.38 -3.61 9.41
CA VAL A 97 8.76 -3.50 8.09
C VAL A 97 9.27 -4.66 7.23
N THR A 98 8.32 -5.47 6.76
CA THR A 98 8.57 -6.55 5.80
C THR A 98 7.99 -6.16 4.45
N ILE A 99 8.74 -6.39 3.39
CA ILE A 99 8.31 -6.06 2.02
C ILE A 99 7.64 -7.29 1.40
N PRO A 100 6.46 -7.15 0.77
CA PRO A 100 5.81 -8.22 0.02
C PRO A 100 6.76 -8.86 -0.99
N ARG A 101 6.80 -10.19 -1.07
CA ARG A 101 7.64 -10.88 -2.05
C ARG A 101 7.05 -10.69 -3.44
N THR A 102 7.89 -10.30 -4.40
CA THR A 102 7.51 -10.10 -5.81
C THR A 102 7.26 -11.41 -6.56
N ALA A 103 7.31 -12.58 -5.92
CA ALA A 103 7.13 -13.88 -6.59
C ALA A 103 5.78 -14.00 -7.33
N VAL A 104 4.81 -13.15 -6.99
CA VAL A 104 3.48 -13.08 -7.59
C VAL A 104 3.45 -12.18 -8.84
N SER A 105 4.57 -11.57 -9.27
CA SER A 105 4.59 -10.80 -10.54
C SER A 105 4.30 -11.65 -11.78
N ASP A 106 4.56 -12.96 -11.72
CA ASP A 106 4.21 -13.89 -12.80
C ASP A 106 2.73 -14.33 -12.74
N ALA A 107 2.01 -13.95 -11.69
CA ALA A 107 0.60 -14.31 -11.50
C ALA A 107 -0.35 -13.41 -12.31
N VAL A 108 0.09 -12.24 -12.76
CA VAL A 108 -0.74 -11.31 -13.52
C VAL A 108 0.00 -10.86 -14.77
N SER A 109 -0.61 -11.05 -15.93
CA SER A 109 -0.11 -10.53 -17.19
C SER A 109 -1.23 -9.97 -18.04
N TYR A 110 -0.94 -8.88 -18.77
CA TYR A 110 -1.89 -8.26 -19.69
C TYR A 110 -1.26 -8.11 -21.08
N GLU A 111 -1.93 -8.64 -22.10
CA GLU A 111 -1.54 -8.48 -23.50
C GLU A 111 -2.38 -7.38 -24.16
N GLN A 112 -1.76 -6.24 -24.45
CA GLN A 112 -2.46 -5.05 -24.91
C GLN A 112 -3.10 -5.20 -26.31
N LYS A 113 -2.51 -6.02 -27.20
CA LYS A 113 -3.03 -6.20 -28.58
C LYS A 113 -4.36 -6.95 -28.61
N THR A 114 -4.48 -7.97 -27.77
CA THR A 114 -5.65 -8.85 -27.67
C THR A 114 -6.55 -8.46 -26.50
N ARG A 115 -6.19 -7.42 -25.75
CA ARG A 115 -6.80 -7.00 -24.48
C ARG A 115 -7.01 -8.17 -23.52
N THR A 116 -6.06 -9.10 -23.48
CA THR A 116 -6.19 -10.33 -22.70
C THR A 116 -5.53 -10.17 -21.34
N LEU A 117 -6.32 -10.26 -20.27
CA LEU A 117 -5.85 -10.39 -18.90
C LEU A 117 -5.71 -11.87 -18.56
N THR A 118 -4.57 -12.26 -18.02
CA THR A 118 -4.36 -13.58 -17.41
C THR A 118 -4.04 -13.40 -15.94
N VAL A 119 -4.82 -14.04 -15.08
CA VAL A 119 -4.58 -14.12 -13.62
C VAL A 119 -4.37 -15.59 -13.27
N ARG A 120 -3.22 -15.94 -12.70
CA ARG A 120 -2.80 -17.32 -12.37
C ARG A 120 -2.77 -17.55 -10.86
N SER A 121 -3.84 -17.16 -10.18
CA SER A 121 -3.99 -17.42 -8.76
C SER A 121 -5.45 -17.34 -8.35
N PRO A 122 -5.96 -18.35 -7.63
CA PRO A 122 -7.32 -18.32 -7.09
C PRO A 122 -7.46 -17.39 -5.89
N LEU A 123 -6.34 -16.92 -5.31
CA LEU A 123 -6.32 -15.97 -4.19
C LEU A 123 -6.40 -14.51 -4.65
N ALA A 124 -6.37 -14.28 -5.97
CA ALA A 124 -6.46 -12.95 -6.54
C ALA A 124 -7.90 -12.42 -6.46
N VAL A 125 -8.03 -11.18 -6.02
CA VAL A 125 -9.27 -10.40 -6.16
C VAL A 125 -9.12 -9.54 -7.40
N VAL A 126 -10.04 -9.68 -8.35
CA VAL A 126 -9.98 -8.95 -9.62
C VAL A 126 -11.17 -8.00 -9.72
N GLU A 127 -10.90 -6.74 -9.99
CA GLU A 127 -11.89 -5.68 -10.12
C GLU A 127 -11.67 -4.93 -11.42
N ALA A 128 -12.74 -4.78 -12.21
CA ALA A 128 -12.75 -4.00 -13.43
C ALA A 128 -13.65 -2.77 -13.26
N TYR A 129 -13.26 -1.67 -13.90
CA TYR A 129 -13.98 -0.41 -13.85
C TYR A 129 -14.18 0.14 -15.26
N ASP A 130 -15.41 0.52 -15.57
CA ASP A 130 -15.74 1.21 -16.81
C ASP A 130 -15.49 2.73 -16.73
N GLU A 131 -15.84 3.45 -17.80
CA GLU A 131 -15.73 4.91 -17.88
C GLU A 131 -16.54 5.67 -16.83
N GLU A 132 -17.66 5.09 -16.37
CA GLU A 132 -18.53 5.68 -15.35
C GLU A 132 -18.04 5.35 -13.93
N GLY A 133 -17.02 4.49 -13.81
CA GLY A 133 -16.47 4.01 -12.54
C GLY A 133 -17.28 2.86 -11.92
N SER A 134 -18.18 2.24 -12.68
CA SER A 134 -18.95 1.08 -12.21
C SER A 134 -18.03 -0.12 -12.03
N ARG A 135 -18.09 -0.73 -10.84
CA ARG A 135 -17.26 -1.88 -10.47
C ARG A 135 -17.87 -3.18 -10.98
N ILE A 136 -17.05 -3.99 -11.65
CA ILE A 136 -17.36 -5.36 -12.05
C ILE A 136 -16.34 -6.28 -11.35
N ALA A 137 -16.83 -7.17 -10.48
CA ALA A 137 -15.97 -8.17 -9.84
C ALA A 137 -15.74 -9.35 -10.79
N LEU A 138 -14.49 -9.77 -10.90
CA LEU A 138 -14.07 -10.93 -11.70
C LEU A 138 -13.41 -11.97 -10.79
N GLU A 139 -13.41 -13.23 -11.23
CA GLU A 139 -12.76 -14.33 -10.52
C GLU A 139 -11.26 -14.39 -10.80
N GLY A 140 -10.49 -14.87 -9.83
CA GLY A 140 -9.08 -15.22 -10.02
C GLY A 140 -8.89 -16.47 -10.87
N ASP A 141 -7.63 -16.85 -11.08
CA ASP A 141 -7.22 -18.06 -11.82
C ASP A 141 -7.88 -18.25 -13.21
N THR A 142 -8.12 -17.13 -13.90
CA THR A 142 -8.92 -17.07 -15.13
C THR A 142 -8.26 -16.18 -16.18
N VAL A 143 -8.59 -16.43 -17.45
CA VAL A 143 -8.20 -15.60 -18.59
C VAL A 143 -9.44 -14.82 -19.06
N TYR A 144 -9.30 -13.51 -19.20
CA TYR A 144 -10.36 -12.62 -19.65
C TYR A 144 -9.95 -11.87 -20.91
N GLU A 145 -10.84 -11.80 -21.89
CA GLU A 145 -10.79 -10.78 -22.92
C GLU A 145 -11.50 -9.53 -22.39
N ILE A 146 -10.75 -8.44 -22.25
CA ILE A 146 -11.22 -7.22 -21.58
C ILE A 146 -11.92 -6.32 -22.59
N PRO A 147 -13.23 -6.02 -22.41
CA PRO A 147 -13.96 -5.15 -23.31
C PRO A 147 -13.33 -3.75 -23.41
N ALA A 148 -13.55 -3.07 -24.54
CA ALA A 148 -13.08 -1.70 -24.76
C ALA A 148 -13.66 -0.67 -23.77
N THR A 149 -14.81 -0.99 -23.17
CA THR A 149 -15.49 -0.13 -22.18
C THR A 149 -14.79 -0.11 -20.82
N ILE A 150 -13.91 -1.08 -20.54
CA ILE A 150 -13.15 -1.13 -19.29
C ILE A 150 -11.92 -0.24 -19.41
N GLN A 151 -11.82 0.74 -18.51
CA GLN A 151 -10.75 1.73 -18.45
C GLN A 151 -9.68 1.40 -17.41
N ARG A 152 -10.02 0.56 -16.42
CA ARG A 152 -9.08 0.17 -15.36
C ARG A 152 -9.37 -1.22 -14.86
N LEU A 153 -8.30 -1.97 -14.60
CA LEU A 153 -8.34 -3.21 -13.82
C LEU A 153 -7.44 -3.08 -12.61
N LEU A 154 -7.90 -3.62 -11.50
CA LEU A 154 -7.11 -3.85 -10.29
C LEU A 154 -7.11 -5.34 -9.98
N VAL A 155 -5.92 -5.92 -9.86
CA VAL A 155 -5.75 -7.30 -9.37
C VAL A 155 -5.02 -7.23 -8.04
N GLY A 156 -5.67 -7.64 -6.96
CA GLY A 156 -5.14 -7.59 -5.61
C GLY A 156 -4.86 -8.96 -5.02
N PHE A 157 -3.83 -9.03 -4.20
CA PHE A 157 -3.46 -10.13 -3.31
C PHE A 157 -3.45 -9.56 -1.89
N PRO A 158 -4.62 -9.41 -1.24
CA PRO A 158 -4.76 -8.57 -0.05
C PRO A 158 -3.91 -9.03 1.13
N GLU A 159 -3.80 -10.35 1.34
CA GLU A 159 -2.98 -10.93 2.42
C GLU A 159 -1.50 -10.60 2.26
N GLU A 160 -1.04 -10.51 1.01
CA GLU A 160 0.34 -10.18 0.66
C GLU A 160 0.58 -8.68 0.54
N GLY A 161 -0.48 -7.86 0.50
CA GLY A 161 -0.36 -6.43 0.24
C GLY A 161 0.16 -6.12 -1.16
N LEU A 162 -0.07 -6.99 -2.15
CA LEU A 162 0.39 -6.80 -3.51
C LEU A 162 -0.78 -6.51 -4.45
N PHE A 163 -0.63 -5.51 -5.30
CA PHE A 163 -1.66 -5.05 -6.22
C PHE A 163 -1.06 -4.78 -7.60
N PHE A 164 -1.84 -5.04 -8.64
CA PHE A 164 -1.51 -4.76 -10.02
C PHE A 164 -2.57 -3.80 -10.58
N ARG A 165 -2.11 -2.74 -11.22
CA ARG A 165 -2.98 -1.81 -11.97
C ARG A 165 -2.71 -1.98 -13.44
N ILE A 166 -3.78 -2.15 -14.21
CA ILE A 166 -3.74 -2.22 -15.66
C ILE A 166 -4.68 -1.13 -16.20
N GLU A 167 -4.18 -0.39 -17.18
CA GLU A 167 -4.95 0.59 -17.97
C GLU A 167 -5.11 0.00 -19.38
N PRO A 168 -6.24 -0.68 -19.66
CA PRO A 168 -6.40 -1.62 -20.78
C PRO A 168 -6.34 -1.05 -22.20
#